data_AF-A0A534W6X6-F1
#
_entry.id   AF-A0A534W6X6-F1
#
_cell.length_a   1.000
_cell.length_b   1.000
_cell.length_c   1.000
_cell.angle_alpha   90.00
_cell.angle_beta   90.00
_cell.angle_gamma   90.00
#
_symmetry.space_group_name_H-M   'P 1'
#
loop_
_entity.id
_entity.type
_entity.pdbx_description
1 polymer ?
#
loop_
_entity_poly.entity_id
_entity_poly.type
_entity_poly.pdbx_seq_one_letter_code
_entity_poly.pdbx_strand_id
1 'polypeptide(L)' 'MTDTRAVVLERVSKSYQFLSIMGPSGSGKSTLLNLIAGLDTPTHGRVIVGGAGVDPPVRRCPQ' A
#
# COMPACT_ATOMS: atom_id res chain seq x y z
N MET A 1 36.50 -21.04 -18.37
CA MET A 1 35.22 -20.64 -18.98
C MET A 1 34.14 -21.20 -18.05
N THR A 2 33.42 -20.45 -17.21
CA THR A 2 32.83 -19.12 -17.38
C THR A 2 32.49 -18.56 -15.98
N ASP A 3 32.81 -17.29 -15.72
CA ASP A 3 32.46 -16.54 -14.50
C ASP A 3 31.03 -15.99 -14.64
N THR A 4 30.02 -16.73 -14.16
CA THR A 4 28.61 -16.31 -14.22
C THR A 4 28.34 -15.29 -13.12
N ARG A 5 28.45 -14.01 -13.46
CA ARG A 5 28.10 -12.90 -12.56
C ARG A 5 26.59 -12.78 -12.43
N ALA A 6 26.06 -13.11 -11.25
CA ALA A 6 24.68 -12.86 -10.88
C ALA A 6 24.50 -11.39 -10.49
N VAL A 7 23.62 -10.67 -11.19
CA VAL A 7 23.27 -9.30 -10.81
C VAL A 7 22.18 -9.33 -9.76
N VAL A 8 22.53 -8.92 -8.54
CA VAL A 8 21.63 -8.98 -7.37
C VAL A 8 20.65 -7.81 -7.32
N LEU A 9 20.99 -6.64 -7.87
CA LEU A 9 20.08 -5.51 -8.11
C LEU A 9 20.68 -4.58 -9.17
N GLU A 10 20.02 -4.42 -10.33
CA GLU A 10 20.58 -3.63 -11.42
C GLU A 10 20.29 -2.12 -11.32
N ARG A 11 19.18 -1.69 -10.71
CA ARG A 11 18.86 -0.27 -10.54
C ARG A 11 17.95 -0.02 -9.33
N VAL A 12 18.52 0.42 -8.21
CA VAL A 12 17.74 1.02 -7.11
C VAL A 12 17.79 2.54 -7.22
N SER A 13 16.69 3.14 -7.67
CA SER A 13 16.45 4.57 -7.52
C SER A 13 15.52 4.78 -6.32
N LYS A 14 16.05 5.32 -5.22
CA LYS A 14 15.25 5.74 -4.06
C LYS A 14 14.90 7.23 -4.22
N SER A 15 13.76 7.51 -4.84
CA SER A 15 13.13 8.84 -4.74
C SER A 15 12.12 8.81 -3.61
N TYR A 16 12.46 9.45 -2.48
CA TYR A 16 11.50 9.68 -1.41
C TYR A 16 10.60 10.85 -1.80
N GLN A 17 9.31 10.55 -1.97
CA GLN A 17 8.26 11.55 -2.17
C GLN A 17 7.28 11.43 -1.01
N PHE A 18 7.10 12.52 -0.27
CA PHE A 18 6.11 12.59 0.79
C PHE A 18 4.85 13.25 0.24
N LEU A 19 3.78 12.48 0.10
CA LEU A 19 2.45 12.98 -0.25
C LEU A 19 1.67 13.21 1.05
N SER A 20 1.23 14.45 1.29
CA SER A 20 0.39 14.79 2.43
C SER A 20 -1.02 15.13 1.96
N ILE A 21 -2.04 14.58 2.63
CA ILE A 21 -3.45 14.86 2.36
C ILE A 21 -3.94 15.87 3.40
N MET A 22 -4.22 17.11 2.97
CA MET A 22 -4.75 18.18 3.83
C MET A 22 -6.27 18.33 3.68
N GLY A 23 -6.95 18.78 4.74
CA GLY A 23 -8.38 19.12 4.69
C GLY A 23 -9.02 19.28 6.08
N PRO A 24 -10.27 19.78 6.15
CA PRO A 24 -10.99 20.02 7.41
C PRO A 24 -11.06 18.79 8.31
N SER A 25 -11.09 18.98 9.64
CA SER A 25 -11.30 17.85 10.56
C SER A 25 -12.62 17.15 10.23
N GLY A 26 -12.62 15.82 10.16
CA GLY A 26 -13.80 15.02 9.81
C GLY A 26 -14.04 14.77 8.31
N SER A 27 -13.23 15.30 7.38
CA SER A 27 -13.43 15.07 5.93
C SER A 27 -13.10 13.65 5.44
N GLY A 28 -12.93 12.68 6.35
CA GLY A 28 -12.66 11.28 5.98
C GLY A 28 -11.24 10.96 5.51
N LYS A 29 -10.27 11.86 5.69
CA LYS A 29 -8.86 11.61 5.28
C LYS A 29 -8.25 10.39 5.94
N SER A 30 -8.46 10.23 7.26
CA SER A 30 -8.01 9.05 7.98
C SER A 30 -8.73 7.78 7.51
N THR A 31 -10.02 7.87 7.21
CA THR A 31 -10.80 6.76 6.63
C THR A 31 -10.25 6.36 5.26
N LEU A 32 -9.97 7.33 4.38
CA LEU A 32 -9.38 7.09 3.06
C LEU A 32 -7.99 6.44 3.17
N LEU A 33 -7.14 6.96 4.07
CA LEU A 33 -5.82 6.39 4.33
C LEU A 33 -5.90 4.95 4.85
N ASN A 34 -6.85 4.67 5.76
CA ASN A 34 -7.07 3.32 6.27
C ASN A 34 -7.55 2.37 5.18
N LEU A 35 -8.45 2.80 4.29
CA LEU A 35 -8.92 2.00 3.16
C LEU A 35 -7.79 1.71 2.16
N ILE A 36 -6.98 2.71 1.81
CA ILE A 36 -5.83 2.52 0.90
C ILE A 36 -4.77 1.61 1.51
N ALA A 37 -4.52 1.73 2.82
CA ALA A 37 -3.62 0.84 3.54
C ALA A 37 -4.20 -0.58 3.74
N GLY A 38 -5.44 -0.81 3.33
CA GLY A 38 -6.16 -2.06 3.57
C GLY A 38 -6.45 -2.29 5.05
N LEU A 39 -6.38 -1.29 5.92
CA LEU A 39 -6.66 -1.46 7.36
C LEU A 39 -8.16 -1.46 7.68
N ASP A 40 -9.00 -1.06 6.73
CA ASP A 40 -10.45 -0.97 6.86
C ASP A 40 -11.16 -1.59 5.64
N THR A 41 -12.41 -2.00 5.81
CA THR A 41 -13.22 -2.60 4.74
C THR A 41 -14.11 -1.55 4.10
N PRO A 42 -14.07 -1.35 2.76
CA PRO A 42 -15.01 -0.45 2.11
C PRO A 42 -16.43 -0.96 2.36
N THR A 43 -17.32 -0.08 2.82
CA THR A 43 -18.71 -0.48 3.07
C THR A 43 -19.33 -1.02 1.79
N HIS A 44 -19.08 -0.38 0.65
CA HIS A 44 -19.52 -0.79 -0.69
C HIS A 44 -18.38 -0.55 -1.70
N GLY A 45 -18.32 -1.34 -2.78
CA GLY A 45 -17.32 -1.19 -3.83
C GLY A 45 -16.02 -1.96 -3.57
N ARG A 46 -14.94 -1.58 -4.26
CA ARG A 46 -13.62 -2.24 -4.17
C ARG A 46 -12.50 -1.20 -4.17
N VAL A 47 -11.47 -1.41 -3.38
CA VAL A 47 -10.24 -0.60 -3.37
C VAL A 47 -9.20 -1.28 -4.24
N ILE A 48 -8.60 -0.54 -5.18
CA ILE A 48 -7.55 -1.04 -6.08
C ILE A 48 -6.32 -0.16 -5.91
N VAL A 49 -5.19 -0.74 -5.51
CA VAL A 49 -3.91 -0.05 -5.33
C VAL A 49 -2.87 -0.72 -6.21
N GLY A 50 -2.21 0.04 -7.09
CA GLY A 50 -1.20 -0.50 -7.99
C GLY A 50 -1.73 -1.57 -8.97
N GLY A 51 -3.03 -1.60 -9.25
CA GLY A 51 -3.68 -2.59 -10.10
C GLY A 51 -4.09 -3.89 -9.39
N ALA A 52 -3.76 -4.05 -8.11
CA ALA A 52 -4.22 -5.17 -7.28
C ALA A 52 -5.40 -4.74 -6.40
N GLY A 53 -6.37 -5.64 -6.23
CA GLY A 53 -7.41 -5.46 -5.21
C GLY A 53 -6.78 -5.45 -3.81
N VAL A 54 -7.21 -4.51 -2.98
CA VAL A 54 -6.78 -4.44 -1.58
C VAL A 54 -7.93 -4.94 -0.72
N ASP A 55 -7.75 -6.14 -0.18
CA ASP A 55 -8.63 -6.71 0.82
C ASP A 55 -8.03 -6.47 2.21
N PRO A 56 -8.86 -6.12 3.20
CA PRO A 56 -8.36 -5.89 4.54
C PRO A 56 -7.79 -7.18 5.15
N PRO A 57 -6.76 -7.09 6.00
CA PRO A 57 -6.23 -8.25 6.67
C PRO A 57 -7.35 -8.80 7.54
N VAL A 58 -7.81 -10.00 7.19
CA VAL A 58 -8.71 -10.77 8.05
C VAL A 58 -8.03 -10.83 9.41
N ARG A 59 -8.63 -10.17 10.40
CA ARG A 59 -8.19 -10.28 11.79
C ARG A 59 -8.34 -11.75 12.18
N ARG A 60 -7.29 -12.55 11.94
CA ARG A 60 -7.15 -13.84 12.57
C ARG A 60 -6.81 -13.51 14.01
N CYS A 61 -7.78 -13.74 14.89
CA CYS A 61 -7.46 -13.91 16.29
C CYS A 61 -6.43 -15.06 16.35
N PRO A 62 -5.21 -14.85 16.87
CA PRO A 62 -4.34 -15.96 17.22
C PRO A 62 -5.08 -16.75 18.31
N GLN A 63 -5.40 -18.01 18.01
CA GLN A 63 -5.81 -18.97 19.03
C GLN A 63 -4.59 -19.34 19.87
#